data_AF-A0A537LFJ4-F1
#
_entry.id   AF-A0A537LFJ4-F1
#
_cell.length_a   1.000
_cell.length_b   1.000
_cell.length_c   1.000
_cell.angle_alpha   90.00
_cell.angle_beta   90.00
_cell.angle_gamma   90.00
#
_symmetry.space_group_name_H-M   'P 1'
#
loop_
_entity.id
_entity.type
_entity.pdbx_description
1 polymer ?
#
loop_
_entity_poly.entity_id
_entity_poly.type
_entity_poly.pdbx_seq_one_letter_code
_entity_poly.pdbx_strand_id
1 'polypeptide(L)' 'MRKIIVGAMVSMDGVMQAPGGPTEDPTKGFKFGGWEMPYFDQAFGE' A
#
# COMPACT_ATOMS: atom_id res chain seq x y z
N MET A 1 -16.76 18.40 17.93
CA MET A 1 -16.41 17.89 16.59
C MET A 1 -16.09 16.40 16.70
N ARG A 2 -16.53 15.58 15.75
CA ARG A 2 -16.24 14.13 15.74
C ARG A 2 -14.87 13.88 15.10
N LYS A 3 -14.15 12.85 15.55
CA LYS A 3 -12.85 12.45 15.00
C LYS A 3 -13.05 11.48 13.83
N ILE A 4 -12.22 11.62 12.80
CA ILE A 4 -12.06 10.61 11.74
C ILE A 4 -10.73 9.90 11.99
N ILE A 5 -10.73 8.58 11.97
CA ILE A 5 -9.54 7.74 12.14
C ILE A 5 -9.36 6.96 10.84
N VAL A 6 -8.15 6.93 10.31
CA VAL A 6 -7.80 6.29 9.03
C VAL A 6 -6.54 5.44 9.23
N GLY A 7 -6.52 4.24 8.65
CA GLY A 7 -5.31 3.45 8.47
C GLY A 7 -4.72 3.69 7.09
N ALA A 8 -3.40 3.85 6.99
CA ALA A 8 -2.69 4.04 5.74
C ALA A 8 -1.42 3.20 5.69
N MET A 9 -1.12 2.67 4.50
CA MET A 9 0.17 2.09 4.17
C MET A 9 1.08 3.20 3.67
N VAL A 10 2.23 3.38 4.33
CA VAL A 10 3.19 4.44 3.98
C VAL A 10 4.60 3.86 4.03
N SER A 11 5.41 4.13 3.00
CA SER A 11 6.82 3.78 3.01
C SER A 11 7.63 4.65 3.97
N MET A 12 8.85 4.23 4.31
CA MET A 12 9.72 4.97 5.23
C MET A 12 10.13 6.36 4.71
N ASP A 13 10.15 6.54 3.39
CA ASP A 13 10.37 7.83 2.70
C ASP A 13 9.07 8.61 2.44
N GLY A 14 7.92 8.16 2.96
CA GLY A 14 6.68 8.93 3.00
C GLY A 14 5.76 8.78 1.78
N VAL A 15 5.97 7.77 0.93
CA VAL A 15 5.09 7.47 -0.20
C VAL A 15 3.85 6.72 0.28
N MET A 16 2.67 7.23 -0.06
CA MET A 16 1.39 6.55 0.13
C MET A 16 1.00 5.86 -1.18
N GLN A 17 0.80 4.54 -1.16
CA GLN A 17 0.46 3.76 -2.35
C GLN A 17 -0.38 2.53 -1.97
N ALA A 18 -1.29 2.12 -2.86
CA ALA A 18 -2.13 0.94 -2.69
C ALA A 18 -1.31 -0.35 -2.85
N PRO A 19 -1.43 -1.33 -1.95
CA PRO A 19 -0.42 -2.37 -1.82
C PRO A 19 -0.41 -3.46 -2.90
N GLY A 20 -1.53 -3.66 -3.62
CA GLY A 20 -1.78 -4.91 -4.34
C GLY A 20 -1.22 -4.97 -5.75
N GLY A 21 -1.43 -3.94 -6.57
CA GLY A 21 -1.11 -4.00 -7.99
C GLY A 21 0.26 -3.41 -8.33
N PRO A 22 1.10 -4.09 -9.16
CA PRO A 22 2.39 -3.56 -9.60
C PRO A 22 2.29 -2.25 -10.40
N THR A 23 1.09 -1.92 -10.90
CA THR A 23 0.82 -0.72 -11.71
C THR A 23 -0.31 0.15 -11.14
N GLU A 24 -0.67 0.00 -9.86
CA GLU A 24 -1.77 0.77 -9.25
C GLU A 24 -1.52 2.28 -9.21
N ASP A 25 -0.27 2.71 -9.11
CA ASP A 25 0.13 4.09 -9.36
C ASP A 25 1.54 4.15 -9.99
N PRO A 26 1.64 4.27 -11.33
CA PRO A 26 2.92 4.35 -12.02
C PRO A 26 3.55 5.76 -11.96
N THR A 27 2.89 6.74 -11.33
CA THR A 27 3.35 8.12 -11.35
C THR A 27 4.57 8.33 -10.45
N LYS A 28 5.39 9.34 -10.77
CA LYS A 28 6.56 9.77 -9.97
C LYS A 28 7.64 8.70 -9.73
N GLY A 29 7.56 7.55 -10.41
CA GLY A 29 8.62 6.54 -10.43
C GLY A 29 8.73 5.69 -9.16
N PHE A 30 7.62 5.45 -8.45
CA PHE A 30 7.59 4.51 -7.33
C PHE A 30 7.94 3.10 -7.83
N LYS A 31 8.97 2.48 -7.23
CA LYS A 31 9.56 1.22 -7.74
C LYS A 31 8.98 -0.03 -7.10
N PHE A 32 8.17 0.11 -6.07
CA PHE A 32 7.69 -0.98 -5.23
C PHE A 32 6.18 -1.19 -5.36
N GLY A 33 5.60 -0.94 -6.54
CA GLY A 33 4.19 -1.29 -6.78
C GLY A 33 3.97 -2.78 -6.54
N GLY A 34 2.82 -3.15 -5.97
CA GLY A 34 2.50 -4.55 -5.66
C GLY A 34 3.36 -5.14 -4.55
N TRP A 35 3.93 -4.31 -3.67
CA TRP A 35 4.84 -4.74 -2.62
C TRP A 35 4.22 -5.73 -1.63
N GLU A 36 2.90 -5.79 -1.53
CA GLU A 36 2.20 -6.72 -0.64
C GLU A 36 2.15 -8.14 -1.20
N MET A 37 2.10 -8.31 -2.53
CA MET A 37 1.97 -9.64 -3.16
C MET A 37 3.04 -10.66 -2.72
N PRO A 38 4.32 -10.30 -2.56
CA PRO A 38 5.34 -11.20 -2.00
C PRO A 38 5.11 -11.64 -0.55
N TYR A 39 4.32 -10.88 0.22
CA TYR A 39 4.01 -11.15 1.63
C TYR A 39 2.58 -11.63 1.84
N PHE A 40 1.78 -11.67 0.77
CA PHE A 40 0.39 -12.10 0.81
C PHE A 40 0.37 -13.61 1.06
N ASP A 41 0.03 -14.00 2.29
CA ASP A 41 -0.17 -15.39 2.66
C ASP A 41 -1.67 -15.73 2.66
N GLN A 42 -1.97 -17.00 2.94
CA GLN A 42 -3.35 -17.48 2.95
C GLN A 42 -4.18 -16.87 4.09
N ALA A 43 -3.55 -16.42 5.18
CA ALA A 43 -4.24 -15.80 6.32
C ALA A 43 -4.60 -14.33 6.03
N PHE A 44 -3.91 -13.68 5.10
CA PHE A 44 -4.18 -12.30 4.69
C PHE A 44 -5.56 -12.11 4.02
N GLY A 45 -6.13 -13.18 3.46
CA GLY A 45 -7.43 -13.17 2.77
C GLY A 45 -8.61 -13.76 3.55
N GLU A 46 -8.42 -14.14 4.83
CA GLU A 46 -9.48 -14.63 5.73
C GLU A 46 -10.19 -13.50 6.48
#